data_AF-A0A497FTS7-F1
#
_entry.id   AF-A0A497FTS7-F1
#
_cell.length_a   1.000
_cell.length_b   1.000
_cell.length_c   1.000
_cell.angle_alpha   90.00
_cell.angle_beta   90.00
_cell.angle_gamma   90.00
#
_symmetry.space_group_name_H-M   'P 1'
#
loop_
_entity.id
_entity.type
_entity.pdbx_description
1 polymer ?
#
loop_
_entity_poly.entity_id
_entity_poly.type
_entity_poly.pdbx_seq_one_letter_code
_entity_poly.pdbx_strand_id
1 'polypeptide(L)'
;NSIPGIKKSETKPKWLSEVKVDKIEEISLEEAIEGCIHIARHEGLLIGLSSGAVTAAFSKLRRNLSPGVYVLIYPDDAFKYISYFKKYLCR
;
A
#
# COMPACT_ATOMS: atom_id res chain seq x y z
N ASN A 1 -5.31 10.79 8.87
CA ASN A 1 -4.27 9.89 9.42
C ASN A 1 -3.27 9.55 8.35
N SER A 2 -1.97 9.69 8.61
CA SER A 2 -0.91 9.26 7.69
C SER A 2 -0.66 7.75 7.82
N ILE A 3 -0.12 7.15 6.76
CA ILE A 3 0.37 5.78 6.79
C ILE A 3 1.85 5.84 7.24
N PRO A 4 2.23 5.18 8.34
CA PRO A 4 3.64 5.12 8.76
C PRO A 4 4.53 4.52 7.66
N GLY A 5 5.73 5.07 7.49
CA GLY A 5 6.72 4.56 6.53
C GLY A 5 6.58 5.08 5.10
N ILE A 6 5.47 5.75 4.74
CA ILE A 6 5.28 6.38 3.43
C ILE A 6 5.07 7.89 3.59
N LYS A 7 5.77 8.69 2.78
CA LYS A 7 5.59 10.14 2.73
C LYS A 7 4.58 10.49 1.65
N LYS A 8 3.79 11.51 1.91
CA LYS A 8 2.89 12.03 0.88
C LYS A 8 3.64 12.89 -0.15
N SER A 9 3.11 12.97 -1.36
CA SER A 9 3.72 13.70 -2.48
C SER A 9 3.84 15.21 -2.22
N GLU A 10 2.95 15.78 -1.40
CA GLU A 10 2.96 17.21 -1.03
C GLU A 10 4.20 17.59 -0.22
N THR A 11 4.91 16.61 0.35
CA THR A 11 6.22 16.83 1.00
C THR A 11 7.34 17.17 0.00
N LYS A 12 7.08 17.07 -1.31
CA LYS A 12 7.99 17.41 -2.42
C LYS A 12 9.42 16.90 -2.21
N PRO A 13 9.62 15.58 -2.05
CA PRO A 13 10.97 15.06 -1.91
C PRO A 13 11.77 15.32 -3.20
N LYS A 14 13.06 15.67 -3.04
CA LYS A 14 13.92 16.12 -4.16
C LYS A 14 13.96 15.13 -5.33
N TRP A 15 13.98 13.84 -5.03
CA TRP A 15 13.99 12.77 -6.04
C TRP A 15 12.70 12.69 -6.86
N LEU A 16 11.57 13.26 -6.41
CA LEU A 16 10.29 13.14 -7.12
C LEU A 16 10.33 13.84 -8.48
N SER A 17 11.10 14.92 -8.62
CA SER A 17 11.33 15.58 -9.92
C SER A 17 12.31 14.82 -10.82
N GLU A 18 13.04 13.85 -10.28
CA GLU A 18 14.03 13.06 -11.02
C GLU A 18 13.41 11.80 -11.64
N VAL A 19 12.14 11.51 -11.35
CA VAL A 19 11.44 10.32 -11.83
C VAL A 19 10.21 10.70 -12.66
N LYS A 20 9.92 9.90 -13.68
CA LYS A 20 8.66 10.02 -14.42
C LYS A 20 7.56 9.28 -13.65
N VAL A 21 6.53 10.02 -13.24
CA VAL A 21 5.34 9.48 -12.57
C VAL A 21 4.13 9.72 -13.46
N ASP A 22 3.54 8.65 -13.98
CA ASP A 22 2.36 8.77 -14.84
C ASP A 22 1.07 9.07 -14.04
N LYS A 23 0.98 8.56 -12.80
CA LYS A 23 -0.18 8.77 -11.93
C LYS A 23 0.17 8.66 -10.45
N ILE A 24 -0.54 9.43 -9.62
CA ILE A 24 -0.51 9.33 -8.15
C ILE A 24 -1.90 8.91 -7.68
N GLU A 25 -1.97 7.87 -6.85
CA GLU A 25 -3.21 7.41 -6.22
C GLU A 25 -3.20 7.74 -4.73
N GLU A 26 -4.29 8.34 -4.25
CA GLU A 26 -4.48 8.58 -2.81
C GLU A 26 -5.12 7.36 -2.15
N ILE A 27 -4.51 6.95 -1.04
CA ILE A 27 -4.91 5.79 -0.26
C ILE A 27 -5.02 6.18 1.21
N SER A 28 -6.14 5.84 1.84
CA SER A 28 -6.33 6.05 3.26
C SER A 28 -5.60 4.99 4.09
N LEU A 29 -5.43 5.26 5.39
CA LEU A 29 -4.84 4.27 6.30
C LEU A 29 -5.71 3.01 6.40
N GLU A 30 -7.03 3.19 6.39
CA GLU A 30 -8.01 2.12 6.43
C GLU A 30 -7.88 1.21 5.21
N GLU A 31 -7.80 1.79 4.01
CA GLU A 31 -7.59 1.06 2.76
C GLU A 31 -6.25 0.32 2.74
N ALA A 32 -5.19 0.95 3.27
CA ALA A 32 -3.88 0.29 3.39
C ALA A 32 -3.93 -0.94 4.31
N ILE A 33 -4.61 -0.83 5.45
CA ILE A 33 -4.79 -1.96 6.38
C ILE A 33 -5.60 -3.07 5.72
N GLU A 34 -6.67 -2.75 5.00
CA GLU A 34 -7.46 -3.72 4.25
C GLU A 34 -6.62 -4.43 3.18
N GLY A 35 -5.73 -3.70 2.51
CA GLY A 35 -4.74 -4.26 1.57
C GLY A 35 -3.80 -5.26 2.23
N CYS A 36 -3.26 -4.95 3.42
CA CYS A 36 -2.44 -5.90 4.19
C CYS A 36 -3.21 -7.18 4.52
N ILE A 37 -4.44 -7.04 5.01
CA ILE A 37 -5.28 -8.17 5.40
C ILE A 37 -5.64 -9.04 4.19
N HIS A 38 -5.93 -8.41 3.05
CA HIS A 38 -6.22 -9.11 1.81
C HIS A 38 -5.04 -10.02 1.41
N ILE A 39 -3.82 -9.46 1.35
CA ILE A 39 -2.63 -10.22 0.99
C ILE A 39 -2.32 -11.31 2.01
N ALA A 40 -2.43 -11.03 3.31
CA ALA A 40 -2.23 -12.03 4.35
C ALA A 40 -3.20 -13.21 4.22
N ARG A 41 -4.48 -12.95 3.89
CA ARG A 41 -5.52 -13.98 3.78
C ARG A 41 -5.45 -14.79 2.48
N HIS A 42 -5.03 -14.19 1.37
CA HIS A 42 -5.05 -14.84 0.05
C HIS A 42 -3.69 -15.41 -0.35
N GLU A 43 -2.60 -14.75 0.04
CA GLU A 43 -1.23 -15.09 -0.39
C GLU A 43 -0.36 -15.58 0.78
N GLY A 44 -0.82 -15.48 2.02
CA GLY A 44 -0.05 -15.88 3.21
C GLY A 44 1.13 -14.95 3.54
N LEU A 45 1.20 -13.77 2.92
CA LEU A 45 2.29 -12.80 3.13
C LEU A 45 1.89 -11.73 4.15
N LEU A 46 2.69 -11.58 5.21
CA LEU A 46 2.48 -10.58 6.25
C LEU A 46 3.20 -9.28 5.92
N ILE A 47 2.58 -8.45 5.07
CA ILE A 47 3.18 -7.23 4.53
C ILE A 47 2.96 -5.98 5.41
N GLY A 48 3.88 -5.01 5.33
CA GLY A 48 3.79 -3.74 6.04
C GLY A 48 2.73 -2.79 5.49
N LEU A 49 2.45 -1.70 6.22
CA LEU A 49 1.36 -0.78 5.88
C LEU A 49 1.55 -0.05 4.53
N SER A 50 2.80 0.28 4.19
CA SER A 50 3.12 0.90 2.90
C SER A 50 2.79 -0.04 1.71
N SER A 51 3.11 -1.32 1.87
CA SER A 51 2.78 -2.41 0.96
C SER A 51 1.26 -2.64 0.82
N GLY A 52 0.53 -2.54 1.93
CA GLY A 52 -0.93 -2.55 1.94
C GLY A 52 -1.51 -1.42 1.09
N ALA A 53 -0.93 -0.22 1.18
CA ALA A 53 -1.34 0.92 0.36
C ALA A 53 -1.12 0.69 -1.14
N VAL A 54 0.03 0.09 -1.51
CA VAL A 54 0.32 -0.30 -2.90
C VAL A 54 -0.72 -1.30 -3.43
N THR A 55 -1.10 -2.28 -2.61
CA THR A 55 -2.12 -3.28 -2.95
C THR A 55 -3.49 -2.66 -3.18
N ALA A 56 -3.89 -1.74 -2.29
CA ALA A 56 -5.15 -1.01 -2.41
C ALA A 56 -5.17 -0.13 -3.67
N ALA A 57 -4.08 0.59 -3.96
CA ALA A 57 -3.94 1.39 -5.17
C ALA A 57 -4.05 0.53 -6.43
N PHE A 58 -3.35 -0.60 -6.48
CA PHE A 58 -3.44 -1.53 -7.60
C PHE A 58 -4.86 -2.09 -7.77
N SER A 59 -5.54 -2.45 -6.68
CA SER A 59 -6.92 -2.94 -6.71
C SER A 59 -7.90 -1.91 -7.29
N LYS A 60 -7.68 -0.60 -7.01
CA LYS A 60 -8.45 0.48 -7.64
C LYS A 60 -8.16 0.58 -9.13
N LEU A 61 -6.87 0.60 -9.48
CA LEU A 61 -6.38 0.84 -10.84
C LEU A 61 -6.64 -0.32 -11.81
N ARG A 62 -6.50 -1.57 -11.38
CA ARG A 62 -6.55 -2.77 -12.24
C ARG A 62 -7.81 -2.87 -13.08
N ARG A 63 -8.92 -2.26 -12.63
CA ARG A 63 -10.19 -2.20 -13.38
C ARG A 63 -10.07 -1.50 -14.73
N ASN A 64 -9.08 -0.63 -14.89
CA ASN A 64 -8.85 0.19 -16.07
C ASN A 64 -7.55 -0.16 -16.80
N LEU A 65 -6.80 -1.16 -16.33
CA LEU A 65 -5.54 -1.55 -16.94
C LEU A 65 -5.76 -2.72 -17.92
N SER A 66 -5.06 -2.69 -19.05
CA SER A 66 -5.07 -3.79 -20.02
C SER A 66 -4.36 -5.02 -19.45
N PRO A 67 -4.79 -6.25 -19.78
CA PRO A 67 -4.14 -7.48 -19.31
C PRO A 67 -2.62 -7.46 -19.52
N GLY A 68 -1.88 -7.92 -18.51
CA GLY A 68 -0.42 -7.92 -18.55
C GLY A 68 0.20 -8.33 -17.21
N VAL A 69 1.51 -8.14 -17.10
CA VAL A 69 2.28 -8.41 -15.87
C VAL A 69 2.47 -7.10 -15.11
N TYR A 70 2.14 -7.11 -13.82
CA TYR A 70 2.34 -5.97 -12.93
C TYR A 70 3.29 -6.34 -11.80
N VAL A 71 4.15 -5.40 -11.43
CA VAL A 71 5.09 -5.55 -10.31
C VAL A 71 4.67 -4.60 -9.21
N LEU A 72 4.40 -5.15 -8.03
CA LEU A 72 4.11 -4.39 -6.81
C LEU A 72 5.32 -4.53 -5.88
N ILE A 73 5.77 -3.41 -5.30
CA ILE A 73 6.94 -3.36 -4.43
C ILE A 73 6.47 -3.31 -2.98
N TYR A 74 6.91 -4.27 -2.17
CA TYR A 74 6.60 -4.37 -0.74
C TYR A 74 7.89 -4.20 0.10
N PRO A 75 8.16 -3.00 0.64
CA PRO A 75 9.45 -2.68 1.26
C PRO A 75 9.69 -3.34 2.62
N ASP A 76 8.61 -3.67 3.34
CA ASP A 76 8.67 -4.20 4.70
C ASP A 76 7.48 -5.09 5.07
N ASP A 77 7.55 -5.65 6.27
CA ASP A 77 6.62 -6.63 6.84
C ASP A 77 5.68 -6.04 7.91
N ALA A 78 4.70 -6.85 8.30
CA ALA A 78 3.64 -6.46 9.24
C ALA A 78 4.10 -6.32 10.70
N PHE A 79 5.27 -6.85 11.08
CA PHE A 79 5.65 -7.00 12.50
C PHE A 79 5.80 -5.65 13.22
N LYS A 80 6.24 -4.61 12.49
CA LYS A 80 6.35 -3.24 13.02
C LYS A 80 4.99 -2.58 13.31
N TYR A 81 3.89 -3.16 12.79
CA TYR A 81 2.58 -2.51 12.73
C TYR A 81 1.46 -3.31 13.40
N ILE A 82 1.79 -4.32 14.22
CA ILE A 82 0.80 -5.18 14.91
C ILE A 82 -0.27 -4.37 15.65
N SER A 83 0.10 -3.24 16.26
CA SER A 83 -0.84 -2.34 16.96
C SER A 83 -1.93 -1.76 16.05
N TYR A 84 -1.62 -1.51 14.77
CA TYR A 84 -2.58 -1.00 13.78
C TYR A 84 -3.57 -2.09 13.35
N PHE A 85 -3.13 -3.35 13.30
CA PHE A 85 -3.97 -4.47 12.90
C PHE A 85 -4.89 -4.97 14.01
N LYS A 86 -4.62 -4.63 15.28
CA LYS A 86 -5.36 -5.15 16.44
C LYS A 86 -6.88 -5.08 16.30
N LYS A 87 -7.43 -3.97 15.80
CA LYS A 87 -8.89 -3.79 15.60
C LYS A 87 -9.47 -4.71 14.51
N TYR A 88 -8.63 -5.17 13.58
CA TYR A 88 -9.02 -5.93 12.41
C TYR A 88 -8.76 -7.43 12.53
N LEU A 89 -7.84 -7.84 13.42
CA LEU A 89 -7.59 -9.26 13.73
C LEU A 89 -8.72 -9.91 14.54
N CYS A 90 -9.50 -9.12 15.28
CA CYS A 90 -10.66 -9.59 16.04
C CYS A 90 -11.97 -9.61 15.23
N ARG A 91 -11.90 -9.43 13.91
CA ARG A 91 -13.02 -9.48 12.96
C ARG A 91 -12.90 -10.70 12.07
#